data_AF-A0A1N7G4F7-F1
#
_entry.id   AF-A0A1N7G4F7-F1
#
_cell.length_a   1.000
_cell.length_b   1.000
_cell.length_c   1.000
_cell.angle_alpha   90.00
_cell.angle_beta   90.00
_cell.angle_gamma   90.00
#
_symmetry.space_group_name_H-M   'P 1'
#
loop_
_entity.id
_entity.type
_entity.pdbx_description
1 polymer ?
#
loop_
_entity_poly.entity_id
_entity_poly.type
_entity_poly.pdbx_seq_one_letter_code
_entity_poly.pdbx_strand_id
1 'polypeptide(L)'
;MLVAASALYAVGLWWMTLRPTPYDDGTAGVLRAFLALLASSPVTAWVTFDVVEFAANVVMFVPLGVLVLLWGGTWGVGILSGLAVSAAIETTQALFLPTRVADVRDLVANTLGAAVGVAVAALLARAVRLHSERIADAIESS
;
A
#
# COMPACT_ATOMS: atom_id res chain seq x y z
N MET A 1 -13.39 -2.44 -16.06
CA MET A 1 -13.27 -1.82 -14.73
C MET A 1 -11.93 -2.14 -14.07
N LEU A 2 -11.55 -3.42 -13.93
CA LEU A 2 -10.27 -3.80 -13.27
C LEU A 2 -9.02 -3.20 -13.94
N VAL A 3 -8.95 -3.20 -15.28
CA VAL A 3 -7.86 -2.54 -16.04
C VAL A 3 -7.75 -1.05 -15.69
N ALA A 4 -8.88 -0.33 -15.64
CA ALA A 4 -8.89 1.09 -15.33
C ALA A 4 -8.45 1.35 -13.88
N ALA A 5 -8.86 0.50 -12.93
CA ALA A 5 -8.39 0.55 -11.55
C ALA A 5 -6.88 0.29 -11.44
N SER A 6 -6.36 -0.72 -12.16
CA SER A 6 -4.92 -1.00 -12.22
C SER A 6 -4.13 0.14 -12.84
N ALA A 7 -4.64 0.76 -13.91
CA ALA A 7 -4.00 1.90 -14.55
C ALA A 7 -3.99 3.14 -13.64
N LEU A 8 -5.13 3.46 -13.02
CA LEU A 8 -5.22 4.56 -12.07
C LEU A 8 -4.28 4.37 -10.88
N TYR A 9 -4.24 3.15 -10.34
CA TYR A 9 -3.31 2.78 -9.29
C TYR A 9 -1.85 2.95 -9.73
N ALA A 10 -1.47 2.43 -10.90
CA ALA A 10 -0.11 2.53 -11.42
C ALA A 10 0.32 3.99 -11.64
N VAL A 11 -0.57 4.83 -12.16
CA VAL A 11 -0.31 6.28 -12.32
C VAL A 11 -0.13 6.94 -10.96
N GLY A 12 -0.98 6.63 -9.98
CA GLY A 12 -0.86 7.16 -8.62
C GLY A 12 0.44 6.73 -7.93
N LEU A 13 0.80 5.45 -8.06
CA LEU A 13 2.05 4.90 -7.52
C LEU A 13 3.26 5.59 -8.15
N TRP A 14 3.30 5.68 -9.48
CA TRP A 14 4.36 6.39 -10.21
C TRP A 14 4.47 7.84 -9.76
N TRP A 15 3.34 8.54 -9.66
CA TRP A 15 3.30 9.93 -9.22
C TRP A 15 3.82 10.10 -7.79
N MET A 16 3.52 9.18 -6.87
CA MET A 16 3.98 9.29 -5.48
C MET A 16 5.47 8.95 -5.33
N THR A 17 5.96 7.93 -6.02
CA THR A 17 7.30 7.38 -5.75
C THR A 17 8.39 7.94 -6.65
N LEU A 18 8.07 8.30 -7.91
CA LEU A 18 9.06 8.66 -8.91
C LEU A 18 9.13 10.17 -9.20
N ARG A 19 8.55 11.00 -8.33
CA ARG A 19 8.78 12.46 -8.38
C ARG A 19 10.11 12.85 -7.71
N PRO A 20 10.90 13.77 -8.29
CA PRO A 20 12.18 14.24 -7.73
C PRO A 20 12.04 14.84 -6.32
N THR A 21 10.92 15.53 -6.08
CA THR A 21 10.60 16.16 -4.80
C THR A 21 9.28 15.59 -4.26
N PRO A 22 9.32 14.69 -3.26
CA PRO A 22 8.12 14.06 -2.69
C PRO A 22 7.21 15.08 -1.98
N TYR A 23 7.83 16.03 -1.28
CA TYR A 23 7.15 17.02 -0.46
C TYR A 23 7.49 18.40 -1.01
N ASP A 24 6.48 19.16 -1.40
CA ASP A 24 6.64 20.60 -1.56
C ASP A 24 6.68 21.28 -0.19
N ASP A 25 7.15 22.52 -0.15
CA ASP A 25 7.35 23.26 1.11
C ASP A 25 6.05 23.36 1.93
N GLY A 26 4.89 23.41 1.26
CA GLY A 26 3.57 23.44 1.88
C GLY A 26 3.22 22.13 2.58
N THR A 27 3.34 20.99 1.88
CA THR A 27 3.03 19.66 2.44
C THR A 27 3.97 19.33 3.58
N ALA A 28 5.26 19.65 3.45
CA ALA A 28 6.24 19.48 4.51
C ALA A 28 5.94 20.35 5.74
N GLY A 29 5.38 21.54 5.55
CA GLY A 29 4.94 22.42 6.65
C GLY A 29 3.75 21.83 7.42
N VAL A 30 2.72 21.36 6.71
CA VAL A 30 1.54 20.74 7.32
C VAL A 30 1.91 19.47 8.08
N LEU A 31 2.75 18.61 7.48
CA LEU A 31 3.20 17.38 8.14
C LEU A 31 4.01 17.69 9.40
N ARG A 32 4.90 18.69 9.36
CA ARG A 32 5.64 19.13 10.55
C ARG A 32 4.73 19.67 11.65
N ALA A 33 3.72 20.47 11.31
CA ALA A 33 2.74 20.97 12.28
C ALA A 33 1.93 19.82 12.91
N PHE A 34 1.51 18.86 12.10
CA PHE A 34 0.80 17.68 12.56
C PHE A 34 1.66 16.81 13.49
N LEU A 35 2.90 16.54 13.11
CA LEU A 35 3.85 15.79 13.95
C LEU A 35 4.17 16.54 15.25
N ALA A 36 4.28 17.87 15.21
CA ALA A 36 4.48 18.69 16.41
C ALA A 36 3.28 18.61 17.37
N LEU A 37 2.06 18.59 16.84
CA LEU A 37 0.84 18.37 17.63
C LEU A 37 0.82 16.97 18.26
N LEU A 38 1.19 15.93 17.52
CA LEU A 38 1.27 14.57 18.08
C LEU A 38 2.38 14.45 19.12
N ALA A 39 3.52 15.13 18.91
CA ALA A 39 4.62 15.13 19.85
C ALA A 39 4.31 15.88 21.15
N SER A 40 3.27 16.72 21.19
CA SER A 40 2.89 17.46 22.40
C SER A 40 2.26 16.58 23.48
N SER A 41 1.93 15.31 23.17
CA SER A 41 1.41 14.33 24.13
C SER A 41 2.37 13.15 24.25
N PRO A 42 2.74 12.72 25.49
CA PRO A 42 3.58 11.54 25.70
C PRO A 42 3.03 10.26 25.06
N VAL A 43 1.70 10.15 24.93
CA VAL A 43 1.03 8.97 24.36
C VAL A 43 1.23 8.87 22.85
N THR A 44 1.46 9.99 22.16
CA THR A 44 1.55 10.06 20.69
C THR A 44 2.93 10.50 20.20
N ALA A 45 3.87 10.78 21.11
CA ALA A 45 5.24 11.18 20.78
C ALA A 45 6.04 10.12 20.00
N TRP A 46 5.60 8.86 19.99
CA TRP A 46 6.20 7.80 19.17
C TRP A 46 5.83 7.90 17.67
N VAL A 47 4.84 8.72 17.30
CA VAL A 47 4.46 8.95 15.90
C VAL A 47 5.43 9.96 15.29
N THR A 48 6.55 9.44 14.79
CA THR A 48 7.56 10.23 14.09
C THR A 48 7.26 10.32 12.60
N PHE A 49 7.99 11.19 11.90
CA PHE A 49 7.97 11.25 10.43
C PHE A 49 8.20 9.86 9.83
N ASP A 50 9.23 9.16 10.32
CA ASP A 50 9.57 7.82 9.87
C ASP A 50 8.36 6.88 10.00
N VAL A 51 7.67 6.85 11.13
CA VAL A 51 6.49 5.98 11.35
C VAL A 51 5.39 6.29 10.35
N VAL A 52 5.11 7.57 10.11
CA VAL A 52 4.08 8.01 9.15
C VAL A 52 4.47 7.61 7.72
N GLU A 53 5.73 7.81 7.33
CA GLU A 53 6.24 7.44 6.02
C GLU A 53 6.15 5.92 5.78
N PHE A 54 6.58 5.12 6.76
CA PHE A 54 6.47 3.66 6.69
C PHE A 54 5.01 3.20 6.57
N ALA A 55 4.12 3.76 7.38
CA ALA A 55 2.70 3.44 7.31
C ALA A 55 2.08 3.85 5.96
N ALA A 56 2.48 5.00 5.41
CA ALA A 56 2.04 5.46 4.11
C ALA A 56 2.49 4.50 3.00
N ASN A 57 3.74 4.04 3.04
CA ASN A 57 4.28 3.05 2.09
C ASN A 57 3.54 1.72 2.16
N VAL A 58 3.27 1.21 3.38
CA VAL A 58 2.41 0.01 3.58
C VAL A 58 1.03 0.23 2.93
N VAL A 59 0.33 1.31 3.27
CA VAL A 59 -1.03 1.59 2.77
C VAL A 59 -1.04 1.73 1.24
N MET A 60 -0.03 2.41 0.68
CA MET A 60 0.11 2.61 -0.76
C MET A 60 0.23 1.30 -1.54
N PHE A 61 0.82 0.25 -0.94
CA PHE A 61 0.98 -1.06 -1.59
C PHE A 61 -0.15 -2.06 -1.34
N VAL A 62 -1.09 -1.77 -0.43
CA VAL A 62 -2.29 -2.62 -0.21
C VAL A 62 -3.07 -2.87 -1.51
N PRO A 63 -3.36 -1.86 -2.35
CA PRO A 63 -4.07 -2.10 -3.61
C PRO A 63 -3.35 -3.06 -4.55
N LEU A 64 -2.02 -3.12 -4.56
CA LEU A 64 -1.27 -4.06 -5.42
C LEU A 64 -1.62 -5.51 -5.07
N GLY A 65 -1.57 -5.87 -3.79
CA GLY A 65 -1.90 -7.22 -3.34
C GLY A 65 -3.35 -7.61 -3.65
N VAL A 66 -4.28 -6.67 -3.46
CA VAL A 66 -5.69 -6.84 -3.82
C VAL A 66 -5.84 -7.09 -5.33
N LEU A 67 -5.24 -6.22 -6.15
CA LEU A 67 -5.34 -6.29 -7.60
C LEU A 67 -4.78 -7.61 -8.15
N VAL A 68 -3.64 -8.08 -7.63
CA VAL A 68 -3.06 -9.37 -8.07
C VAL A 68 -4.03 -10.52 -7.85
N LEU A 69 -4.69 -10.59 -6.69
CA LEU A 69 -5.71 -11.64 -6.46
C LEU A 69 -6.96 -11.44 -7.35
N LEU A 70 -7.40 -10.20 -7.57
CA LEU A 70 -8.52 -9.91 -8.48
C LEU A 70 -8.23 -10.29 -9.94
N TRP A 71 -6.96 -10.26 -10.34
CA TRP A 71 -6.48 -10.75 -11.65
C TRP A 71 -6.26 -12.26 -11.69
N GLY A 72 -6.62 -13.00 -10.64
CA GLY A 72 -6.48 -14.46 -10.57
C GLY A 72 -5.10 -14.96 -10.14
N GLY A 73 -4.25 -14.07 -9.61
CA GLY A 73 -2.97 -14.45 -9.03
C GLY A 73 -3.10 -15.23 -7.72
N THR A 74 -1.99 -15.80 -7.26
CA THR A 74 -1.91 -16.47 -5.95
C THR A 74 -1.43 -15.51 -4.87
N TRP A 75 -1.62 -15.89 -3.60
CA TRP A 75 -1.13 -15.11 -2.45
C TRP A 75 0.39 -14.87 -2.53
N GLY A 76 1.17 -15.88 -2.95
CA GLY A 76 2.61 -15.76 -3.14
C GLY A 76 2.97 -14.78 -4.25
N VAL A 77 2.26 -14.82 -5.38
CA VAL A 77 2.46 -13.84 -6.46
C VAL A 77 2.14 -12.43 -5.99
N GLY A 78 1.09 -12.22 -5.19
CA GLY A 78 0.76 -10.90 -4.64
C GLY A 78 1.85 -10.31 -3.77
N ILE A 79 2.42 -11.12 -2.85
CA ILE A 79 3.51 -10.68 -1.97
C ILE A 79 4.79 -10.42 -2.77
N LEU A 80 5.18 -11.35 -3.64
CA LEU A 80 6.38 -11.22 -4.47
C LEU A 80 6.29 -10.04 -5.45
N SER A 81 5.08 -9.70 -5.92
CA SER A 81 4.86 -8.50 -6.74
C SER A 81 5.15 -7.23 -5.95
N GLY A 82 4.79 -7.18 -4.66
CA GLY A 82 5.14 -6.08 -3.77
C GLY A 82 6.65 -5.86 -3.67
N LEU A 83 7.39 -6.94 -3.41
CA LEU A 83 8.85 -6.90 -3.35
C LEU A 83 9.47 -6.48 -4.68
N ALA A 84 9.02 -7.07 -5.79
CA ALA A 84 9.56 -6.79 -7.12
C ALA A 84 9.30 -5.34 -7.56
N VAL A 85 8.07 -4.84 -7.38
CA VAL A 85 7.73 -3.45 -7.72
C VAL A 85 8.48 -2.48 -6.81
N SER A 86 8.59 -2.77 -5.52
CA SER A 86 9.38 -1.93 -4.61
C SER A 86 10.85 -1.88 -5.00
N ALA A 87 11.47 -3.03 -5.28
CA ALA A 87 12.87 -3.07 -5.70
C ALA A 87 13.11 -2.31 -7.02
N ALA A 88 12.15 -2.36 -7.95
CA ALA A 88 12.22 -1.59 -9.19
C ALA A 88 12.14 -0.07 -8.95
N ILE A 89 11.26 0.38 -8.04
CA ILE A 89 11.14 1.80 -7.66
C ILE A 89 12.44 2.29 -7.03
N GLU A 90 12.96 1.56 -6.06
CA GLU A 90 14.19 1.88 -5.31
C GLU A 90 15.41 1.93 -6.24
N THR A 91 15.52 0.96 -7.14
CA THR A 91 16.57 0.95 -8.17
C THR A 91 16.44 2.16 -9.10
N THR A 92 15.21 2.52 -9.50
CA THR A 92 14.96 3.69 -10.34
C THR A 92 15.32 4.98 -9.62
N GLN A 93 14.97 5.11 -8.34
CA GLN A 93 15.33 6.25 -7.52
C GLN A 93 16.84 6.38 -7.37
N ALA A 94 17.54 5.29 -7.03
CA ALA A 94 18.98 5.28 -6.86
C ALA A 94 19.76 5.66 -8.13
N LEU A 95 19.26 5.25 -9.31
CA LEU A 95 19.93 5.49 -10.58
C LEU A 95 19.60 6.84 -11.22
N PHE A 96 18.39 7.37 -11.00
CA PHE A 96 17.87 8.50 -11.77
C PHE A 96 17.38 9.69 -10.93
N LEU A 97 17.24 9.55 -9.61
CA LEU A 97 16.73 10.60 -8.73
C LEU A 97 17.74 10.90 -7.60
N PRO A 98 18.73 11.79 -7.85
CA PRO A 98 19.83 12.05 -6.90
C PRO A 98 19.38 12.67 -5.56
N THR A 99 18.14 13.15 -5.48
CA THR A 99 17.50 13.65 -4.27
C THR A 99 16.82 12.56 -3.43
N ARG A 100 16.77 11.32 -3.94
CA ARG A 100 16.18 10.16 -3.26
C ARG A 100 17.28 9.23 -2.80
N VAL A 101 17.14 8.75 -1.56
CA VAL A 101 18.01 7.72 -0.99
C VAL A 101 17.22 6.43 -1.00
N ALA A 102 17.79 5.38 -1.60
CA ALA A 102 17.17 4.07 -1.57
C ALA A 102 17.20 3.50 -0.14
N ASP A 103 16.08 2.98 0.34
CA ASP A 103 15.92 2.51 1.72
C ASP A 103 15.33 1.08 1.77
N VAL A 104 16.04 0.19 2.45
CA VAL A 104 15.57 -1.18 2.75
C VAL A 104 14.24 -1.17 3.49
N ARG A 105 14.00 -0.12 4.29
CA ARG A 105 12.76 0.10 5.01
C ARG A 105 11.55 0.20 4.09
N ASP A 106 11.71 0.81 2.91
CA ASP A 106 10.66 0.96 1.92
C ASP A 106 10.35 -0.36 1.22
N LEU A 107 11.37 -1.18 0.93
CA LEU A 107 11.16 -2.56 0.48
C LEU A 107 10.30 -3.36 1.46
N VAL A 108 10.60 -3.25 2.75
CA VAL A 108 9.85 -3.94 3.81
C VAL A 108 8.42 -3.40 3.91
N ALA A 109 8.25 -2.07 3.97
CA ALA A 109 6.94 -1.43 4.07
C ALA A 109 6.03 -1.81 2.89
N ASN A 110 6.54 -1.69 1.67
CA ASN A 110 5.80 -1.96 0.44
C ASN A 110 5.45 -3.45 0.31
N THR A 111 6.37 -4.34 0.66
CA THR A 111 6.09 -5.80 0.67
C THR A 111 5.04 -6.16 1.72
N LEU A 112 5.10 -5.54 2.90
CA LEU A 112 4.08 -5.71 3.94
C LEU A 112 2.71 -5.19 3.46
N GLY A 113 2.68 -4.04 2.79
CA GLY A 113 1.48 -3.50 2.15
C GLY A 113 0.84 -4.49 1.19
N ALA A 114 1.63 -5.06 0.28
CA ALA A 114 1.14 -6.08 -0.64
C ALA A 114 0.62 -7.33 0.09
N ALA A 115 1.29 -7.78 1.15
CA ALA A 115 0.81 -8.90 1.97
C ALA A 115 -0.53 -8.59 2.68
N VAL A 116 -0.69 -7.38 3.22
CA VAL A 116 -1.97 -6.91 3.79
C VAL A 116 -3.05 -6.88 2.70
N GLY A 117 -2.74 -6.39 1.51
CA GLY A 117 -3.66 -6.40 0.37
C GLY A 117 -4.13 -7.80 -0.02
N VAL A 118 -3.21 -8.76 -0.08
CA VAL A 118 -3.51 -10.18 -0.31
C VAL A 118 -4.46 -10.71 0.79
N ALA A 119 -4.16 -10.42 2.06
CA ALA A 119 -5.00 -10.85 3.18
C ALA A 119 -6.42 -10.26 3.09
N VAL A 120 -6.53 -8.96 2.81
CA VAL A 120 -7.82 -8.27 2.64
C VAL A 120 -8.64 -8.91 1.52
N ALA A 121 -8.07 -9.09 0.34
CA ALA A 121 -8.78 -9.69 -0.79
C ALA A 121 -9.20 -11.14 -0.52
N ALA A 122 -8.34 -11.94 0.13
CA ALA A 122 -8.67 -13.32 0.50
C ALA A 122 -9.83 -13.38 1.52
N LEU A 123 -9.81 -12.51 2.54
CA LEU A 123 -10.86 -12.44 3.55
C LEU A 123 -12.20 -12.00 2.95
N LEU A 124 -12.19 -11.00 2.07
CA LEU A 124 -13.39 -10.54 1.37
C LEU A 124 -13.96 -11.63 0.45
N ALA A 125 -13.11 -12.31 -0.32
CA ALA A 125 -13.53 -13.41 -1.17
C ALA A 125 -14.17 -14.55 -0.35
N ARG A 126 -13.61 -14.87 0.81
CA ARG A 126 -14.19 -15.85 1.74
C ARG A 126 -15.54 -15.38 2.29
N ALA A 127 -15.65 -14.13 2.74
CA ALA A 127 -16.89 -13.58 3.27
C ALA A 127 -18.03 -13.61 2.25
N VAL A 128 -17.75 -13.28 0.99
CA VAL A 128 -18.72 -13.34 -0.11
C VAL A 128 -19.18 -14.77 -0.35
N ARG A 129 -18.25 -15.75 -0.41
CA ARG A 129 -18.61 -17.17 -0.61
C ARG A 129 -19.54 -17.69 0.49
N LEU A 130 -19.20 -17.43 1.75
CA LEU A 130 -20.01 -17.86 2.90
C LEU A 130 -21.40 -17.23 2.90
N HIS A 131 -21.53 -15.99 2.42
CA HIS A 131 -22.82 -15.33 2.30
C HIS A 131 -23.68 -15.97 1.20
N SER A 132 -23.08 -16.28 0.05
CA SER A 132 -23.77 -16.95 -1.06
C SER A 132 -24.26 -18.35 -0.69
N GLU A 133 -23.44 -19.13 0.03
CA GLU A 133 -23.83 -20.47 0.53
C GLU A 133 -25.05 -20.39 1.46
N ARG A 134 -25.03 -19.46 2.42
CA ARG A 134 -26.17 -19.27 3.35
C ARG A 134 -27.47 -18.89 2.65
N ILE A 135 -27.39 -18.10 1.58
CA ILE A 135 -28.59 -17.72 0.80
C ILE A 135 -29.14 -18.93 0.05
N ALA A 136 -28.27 -19.77 -0.53
CA ALA A 136 -28.69 -20.97 -1.23
C ALA A 136 -29.42 -21.95 -0.28
N ASP A 137 -28.87 -22.17 0.91
CA ASP A 137 -29.46 -23.04 1.94
C ASP A 137 -30.84 -22.54 2.41
N ALA A 138 -31.02 -21.21 2.52
CA ALA A 138 -32.29 -20.61 2.91
C ALA A 138 -33.39 -20.76 1.83
N ILE A 139 -33.01 -20.74 0.55
CA ILE A 139 -33.92 -20.97 -0.57
C ILE A 139 -34.33 -22.44 -0.66
N GLU A 140 -33.39 -23.37 -0.44
CA GLU A 140 -33.67 -24.81 -0.52
C GLU A 140 -34.53 -25.35 0.64
N SER A 141 -34.53 -24.64 1.78
CA SER A 141 -35.30 -25.00 2.97
C SER A 141 -36.71 -24.37 3.07
N SER A 142 -37.12 -23.56 2.09
CA SER A 142 -38.44 -22.91 2.00
C SER A 142 -39.38 -23.63 1.05
#